data_AF-A0A2H3P689-F1
#
_entry.id   AF-A0A2H3P689-F1
#
_cell.length_a   1.000
_cell.length_b   1.000
_cell.length_c   1.000
_cell.angle_alpha   90.00
_cell.angle_beta   90.00
_cell.angle_gamma   90.00
#
_symmetry.space_group_name_H-M   'P 1'
#
loop_
_entity.id
_entity.type
_entity.pdbx_description
1 polymer ?
#
loop_
_entity_poly.entity_id
_entity_poly.type
_entity_poly.pdbx_seq_one_letter_code
_entity_poly.pdbx_strand_id
1 'polypeptide(L)'
;MNTYTKIASTGLACASLAFMVTTGTPDLSAHAASLTEDAEAGGAPPETDDASHELLEAAYGASPNEVRPAIQNLPEVDDATLWLARAVYSETKKPHEQELVAWVVRNRVETQYRDQSTYRDVVLDPSQFSAFNYGSGKRSFYMNLQPDTPLDSWQQALHVAYYVRHADSAYRPFHISTRHFFSQISMPYHQFPHWANQSHKVDPQWEISLDEWRFRFYANLS
;
A
#
# COMPACT_ATOMS: atom_id res chain seq x y z
N MET A 1 -33.74 46.16 17.21
CA MET A 1 -34.85 45.94 16.26
C MET A 1 -34.37 44.99 15.18
N ASN A 2 -35.02 43.81 15.09
CA ASN A 2 -35.18 42.88 13.96
C ASN A 2 -33.93 42.34 13.21
N THR A 3 -33.79 41.06 12.83
CA THR A 3 -34.61 39.83 12.96
C THR A 3 -33.74 38.63 12.54
N TYR A 4 -34.02 37.47 13.15
CA TYR A 4 -33.62 36.13 12.70
C TYR A 4 -34.02 35.84 11.25
N THR A 5 -33.24 35.03 10.53
CA THR A 5 -33.80 34.03 9.59
C THR A 5 -32.89 32.81 9.49
N LYS A 6 -33.50 31.63 9.67
CA LYS A 6 -32.94 30.28 9.65
C LYS A 6 -33.80 29.49 8.66
N ILE A 7 -33.27 29.03 7.53
CA ILE A 7 -33.92 28.10 6.57
C ILE A 7 -32.78 27.50 5.71
N ALA A 8 -32.73 26.26 5.26
CA ALA A 8 -33.21 24.95 5.68
C ALA A 8 -32.44 23.93 4.82
N SER A 9 -32.40 22.70 5.32
CA SER A 9 -31.91 21.51 4.63
C SER A 9 -32.77 21.18 3.40
N THR A 10 -32.14 20.82 2.29
CA THR A 10 -32.78 20.10 1.17
C THR A 10 -31.84 19.00 0.70
N GLY A 11 -32.28 17.76 0.91
CA GLY A 11 -31.67 16.58 0.34
C GLY A 11 -31.80 16.57 -1.18
N LEU A 12 -30.81 16.00 -1.84
CA LEU A 12 -30.93 15.56 -3.23
C LEU A 12 -30.68 14.06 -3.28
N ALA A 13 -31.73 13.36 -3.69
CA ALA A 13 -31.75 11.94 -3.98
C ALA A 13 -30.77 11.62 -5.12
N CYS A 14 -29.89 10.64 -4.91
CA CYS A 14 -29.20 9.98 -6.03
C CYS A 14 -30.18 8.99 -6.66
N ALA A 15 -30.61 9.31 -7.87
CA ALA A 15 -31.42 8.47 -8.73
C ALA A 15 -30.68 7.17 -9.08
N SER A 16 -31.31 6.04 -8.76
CA SER A 16 -30.94 4.72 -9.28
C SER A 16 -31.29 4.66 -10.77
N LEU A 17 -30.28 4.59 -11.63
CA LEU A 17 -30.46 4.23 -13.04
C LEU A 17 -30.27 2.72 -13.19
N ALA A 18 -31.38 2.04 -13.41
CA ALA A 18 -31.42 0.70 -13.96
C ALA A 18 -31.09 0.76 -15.45
N PHE A 19 -30.16 -0.07 -15.92
CA PHE A 19 -30.06 -0.41 -17.33
C PHE A 19 -29.89 -1.91 -17.53
N MET A 20 -30.50 -2.34 -18.62
CA MET A 20 -30.95 -3.69 -18.92
C MET A 20 -29.81 -4.68 -19.19
N VAL A 21 -30.09 -5.91 -18.78
CA VAL A 21 -29.38 -7.14 -19.16
C VAL A 21 -29.49 -7.32 -20.68
N THR A 22 -28.35 -7.51 -21.34
CA THR A 22 -28.27 -8.19 -22.63
C THR A 22 -27.13 -9.21 -22.58
N THR A 23 -27.48 -10.42 -22.98
CA THR A 23 -26.68 -11.65 -22.95
C THR A 23 -25.77 -11.74 -24.18
N GLY A 24 -24.50 -12.06 -23.98
CA GLY A 24 -23.59 -12.46 -25.05
C GLY A 24 -22.22 -12.88 -24.52
N THR A 25 -21.98 -14.19 -24.43
CA THR A 25 -20.65 -14.81 -24.30
C THR A 25 -20.31 -15.52 -25.63
N PRO A 26 -19.10 -16.07 -25.80
CA PRO A 26 -17.89 -15.41 -26.26
C PRO A 26 -17.42 -15.98 -27.62
N ASP A 27 -16.41 -15.39 -28.25
CA ASP A 27 -15.67 -16.07 -29.33
C ASP A 27 -14.17 -16.14 -28.98
N LEU A 28 -13.65 -17.37 -29.01
CA LEU A 28 -12.28 -17.79 -28.76
C LEU A 28 -11.77 -18.36 -30.08
N SER A 29 -10.83 -17.70 -30.75
CA SER A 29 -9.98 -18.37 -31.74
C SER A 29 -8.71 -17.58 -32.05
N ALA A 30 -7.60 -18.16 -31.56
CA ALA A 30 -6.33 -18.37 -32.24
C ALA A 30 -5.67 -17.23 -33.05
N HIS A 31 -4.48 -16.85 -32.62
CA HIS A 31 -3.29 -16.99 -33.47
C HIS A 31 -2.03 -17.26 -32.63
N ALA A 32 -1.39 -18.38 -32.93
CA ALA A 32 -0.08 -18.78 -32.45
C ALA A 32 0.88 -18.92 -33.64
N ALA A 33 2.18 -18.83 -33.33
CA ALA A 33 3.37 -18.94 -34.19
C ALA A 33 3.67 -17.67 -35.01
N SER A 34 4.89 -17.17 -35.13
CA SER A 34 6.20 -17.82 -35.14
C SER A 34 7.29 -16.73 -35.01
N LEU A 35 8.44 -17.03 -34.39
CA LEU A 35 9.79 -16.95 -35.00
C LEU A 35 10.88 -16.98 -33.91
N THR A 36 11.79 -17.94 -34.09
CA THR A 36 12.99 -18.28 -33.31
C THR A 36 14.26 -17.65 -33.92
N GLU A 37 15.36 -17.75 -33.15
CA GLU A 37 16.81 -17.61 -33.50
C GLU A 37 17.39 -16.17 -33.51
N ASP A 38 18.58 -15.85 -33.00
CA ASP A 38 19.64 -16.60 -32.31
C ASP A 38 20.71 -15.62 -31.72
N ALA A 39 21.54 -16.15 -30.82
CA ALA A 39 22.95 -15.82 -30.52
C ALA A 39 23.39 -14.59 -29.68
N GLU A 40 23.83 -14.94 -28.45
CA GLU A 40 25.05 -14.55 -27.71
C GLU A 40 25.78 -13.21 -27.94
N ALA A 41 25.99 -12.47 -26.83
CA ALA A 41 27.30 -11.88 -26.49
C ALA A 41 27.39 -11.63 -24.98
N GLY A 42 28.47 -12.15 -24.37
CA GLY A 42 28.75 -12.07 -22.94
C GLY A 42 29.09 -10.66 -22.43
N GLY A 43 28.74 -10.44 -21.17
CA GLY A 43 29.19 -9.34 -20.33
C GLY A 43 29.03 -9.78 -18.86
N ALA A 44 30.10 -9.61 -18.09
CA ALA A 44 30.26 -10.06 -16.70
C ALA A 44 29.09 -9.69 -15.76
N PRO A 45 28.85 -10.47 -14.69
CA PRO A 45 27.74 -10.23 -13.76
C PRO A 45 28.01 -8.99 -12.90
N PRO A 46 26.99 -8.16 -12.58
CA PRO A 46 27.13 -7.16 -11.53
C PRO A 46 27.14 -7.86 -10.16
N GLU A 47 28.29 -7.92 -9.50
CA GLU A 47 28.46 -8.41 -8.12
C GLU A 47 27.87 -7.44 -7.06
N THR A 48 26.57 -7.16 -7.14
CA THR A 48 25.88 -6.31 -6.15
C THR A 48 24.49 -6.79 -5.73
N ASP A 49 23.94 -7.80 -6.41
CA ASP A 49 22.57 -8.28 -6.13
C ASP A 49 22.53 -9.22 -4.90
N ASP A 50 23.62 -9.96 -4.65
CA ASP A 50 23.68 -10.96 -3.57
C ASP A 50 23.59 -10.31 -2.18
N ALA A 51 24.22 -9.15 -1.97
CA ALA A 51 24.24 -8.46 -0.67
C ALA A 51 22.89 -7.81 -0.31
N SER A 52 22.13 -7.39 -1.32
CA SER A 52 20.83 -6.71 -1.16
C SER A 52 19.72 -7.74 -0.87
N HIS A 53 19.77 -8.87 -1.59
CA HIS A 53 18.93 -10.03 -1.34
C HIS A 53 19.29 -10.71 -0.01
N GLU A 54 20.57 -10.79 0.36
CA GLU A 54 21.03 -11.29 1.66
C GLU A 54 20.61 -10.39 2.82
N LEU A 55 20.56 -9.07 2.66
CA LEU A 55 20.02 -8.15 3.68
C LEU A 55 18.50 -8.30 3.87
N LEU A 56 17.75 -8.51 2.79
CA LEU A 56 16.30 -8.73 2.84
C LEU A 56 15.94 -10.15 3.34
N GLU A 57 16.68 -11.18 2.92
CA GLU A 57 16.59 -12.54 3.45
C GLU A 57 17.13 -12.64 4.89
N ALA A 58 18.13 -11.85 5.30
CA ALA A 58 18.54 -11.79 6.70
C ALA A 58 17.49 -11.07 7.57
N ALA A 59 16.75 -10.11 7.01
CA ALA A 59 15.67 -9.41 7.70
C ALA A 59 14.34 -10.21 7.71
N TYR A 60 14.07 -11.03 6.68
CA TYR A 60 12.76 -11.67 6.46
C TYR A 60 12.79 -13.16 6.05
N GLY A 61 13.95 -13.70 5.68
CA GLY A 61 14.20 -15.07 5.24
C GLY A 61 14.53 -16.00 6.42
N ALA A 62 13.51 -16.38 7.18
CA ALA A 62 13.64 -17.47 8.14
C ALA A 62 13.05 -18.77 7.58
N SER A 63 13.91 -19.78 7.49
CA SER A 63 13.55 -21.18 7.26
C SER A 63 12.46 -21.64 8.27
N PRO A 64 11.51 -22.53 7.90
CA PRO A 64 10.32 -22.84 8.71
C PRO A 64 10.58 -23.42 10.11
N ASN A 65 11.83 -23.65 10.49
CA ASN A 65 12.22 -24.40 11.68
C ASN A 65 13.18 -23.67 12.63
N GLU A 66 13.50 -22.40 12.39
CA GLU A 66 14.19 -21.57 13.38
C GLU A 66 13.20 -20.66 14.10
N VAL A 67 13.27 -20.73 15.43
CA VAL A 67 12.48 -19.98 16.39
C VAL A 67 12.41 -18.51 15.96
N ARG A 68 11.20 -18.06 15.57
CA ARG A 68 10.87 -16.65 15.31
C ARG A 68 11.63 -15.80 16.35
N PRO A 69 12.56 -14.90 15.98
CA PRO A 69 13.08 -13.96 16.96
C PRO A 69 11.84 -13.26 17.51
N ALA A 70 11.68 -13.33 18.83
CA ALA A 70 10.41 -13.03 19.44
C ALA A 70 9.94 -11.66 18.94
N ILE A 71 8.73 -11.67 18.37
CA ILE A 71 7.87 -10.52 18.09
C ILE A 71 7.72 -9.57 19.32
N GLN A 72 8.33 -9.92 20.45
CA GLN A 72 8.15 -9.37 21.79
C GLN A 72 9.16 -8.28 22.18
N ASN A 73 10.15 -7.94 21.34
CA ASN A 73 11.22 -7.00 21.72
C ASN A 73 11.27 -5.73 20.86
N LEU A 74 10.13 -5.17 20.47
CA LEU A 74 10.13 -3.79 20.00
C LEU A 74 10.40 -2.85 21.18
N PRO A 75 11.22 -1.80 21.00
CA PRO A 75 11.20 -0.65 21.90
C PRO A 75 9.78 -0.10 22.04
N GLU A 76 9.56 0.77 23.03
CA GLU A 76 8.25 1.38 23.28
C GLU A 76 7.63 1.92 21.98
N VAL A 77 6.48 1.38 21.60
CA VAL A 77 5.75 1.76 20.39
C VAL A 77 5.07 3.09 20.65
N ASP A 78 5.64 4.16 20.12
CA ASP A 78 5.04 5.49 20.18
C ASP A 78 3.83 5.64 19.23
N ASP A 79 3.10 6.75 19.38
CA ASP A 79 1.87 7.01 18.62
C ASP A 79 2.12 7.01 17.10
N ALA A 80 3.24 7.59 16.65
CA ALA A 80 3.59 7.62 15.23
C ALA A 80 3.80 6.22 14.63
N THR A 81 4.49 5.34 15.36
CA THR A 81 4.67 3.94 14.94
C THR A 81 3.34 3.19 14.95
N LEU A 82 2.49 3.43 15.95
CA LEU A 82 1.17 2.82 16.04
C LEU A 82 0.26 3.23 14.87
N TRP A 83 0.26 4.50 14.48
CA TRP A 83 -0.52 4.97 13.32
C TRP A 83 -0.03 4.40 12.01
N LEU A 84 1.29 4.32 11.81
CA LEU A 84 1.86 3.68 10.63
C LEU A 84 1.45 2.20 10.56
N ALA A 85 1.57 1.47 11.67
CA ALA A 85 1.18 0.06 11.75
C ALA A 85 -0.31 -0.14 11.42
N ARG A 86 -1.19 0.72 11.94
CA ARG A 86 -2.64 0.67 11.64
C ARG A 86 -2.92 0.82 10.14
N ALA A 87 -2.23 1.73 9.46
CA ALA A 87 -2.36 1.91 8.01
C ALA A 87 -1.86 0.69 7.25
N VAL A 88 -0.64 0.25 7.55
CA VAL A 88 -0.02 -0.92 6.92
C VAL A 88 -0.90 -2.17 7.06
N TYR A 89 -1.38 -2.41 8.27
CA TYR A 89 -2.27 -3.53 8.56
C TYR A 89 -3.62 -3.39 7.85
N SER A 90 -4.17 -2.19 7.64
CA SER A 90 -5.44 -2.06 6.93
C SER A 90 -5.36 -2.44 5.46
N GLU A 91 -4.19 -2.29 4.84
CA GLU A 91 -3.98 -2.53 3.42
C GLU A 91 -3.59 -3.98 3.12
N THR A 92 -2.72 -4.58 3.92
CA THR A 92 -2.24 -5.95 3.66
C THR A 92 -1.76 -6.70 4.90
N LYS A 93 -1.76 -8.03 4.80
CA LYS A 93 -1.22 -8.97 5.79
C LYS A 93 0.07 -9.66 5.34
N LYS A 94 0.54 -9.39 4.12
CA LYS A 94 1.76 -9.98 3.57
C LYS A 94 2.98 -9.12 3.93
N PRO A 95 4.03 -9.68 4.54
CA PRO A 95 5.16 -8.89 5.06
C PRO A 95 5.83 -7.95 4.04
N HIS A 96 6.19 -8.45 2.85
CA HIS A 96 6.83 -7.61 1.82
C HIS A 96 5.91 -6.47 1.34
N GLU A 97 4.61 -6.74 1.17
CA GLU A 97 3.64 -5.69 0.80
C GLU A 97 3.48 -4.65 1.91
N GLN A 98 3.52 -5.08 3.18
CA GLN A 98 3.43 -4.20 4.33
C GLN A 98 4.56 -3.18 4.35
N GLU A 99 5.79 -3.61 4.05
CA GLU A 99 6.95 -2.74 4.03
C GLU A 99 6.87 -1.69 2.93
N LEU A 100 6.45 -2.09 1.73
CA LEU A 100 6.25 -1.18 0.61
C LEU A 100 5.17 -0.12 0.91
N VAL A 101 4.04 -0.53 1.50
CA VAL A 101 3.00 0.39 1.95
C VAL A 101 3.56 1.33 3.02
N ALA A 102 4.32 0.82 3.99
CA ALA A 102 4.92 1.61 5.06
C ALA A 102 5.84 2.70 4.50
N TRP A 103 6.68 2.37 3.52
CA TRP A 103 7.55 3.34 2.83
C TRP A 103 6.75 4.42 2.11
N VAL A 104 5.64 4.08 1.46
CA VAL A 104 4.75 5.09 0.85
C VAL A 104 4.16 6.03 1.90
N VAL A 105 3.69 5.51 3.05
CA VAL A 105 3.15 6.36 4.11
C VAL A 105 4.24 7.28 4.69
N ARG A 106 5.45 6.76 4.92
CA ARG A 106 6.60 7.55 5.36
C ARG A 106 6.92 8.66 4.34
N ASN A 107 6.92 8.36 3.04
CA ASN A 107 7.13 9.36 1.99
C ASN A 107 6.07 10.48 2.03
N ARG A 108 4.80 10.16 2.29
CA ARG A 108 3.74 11.17 2.46
C ARG A 108 4.01 12.09 3.64
N VAL A 109 4.45 11.55 4.76
CA VAL A 109 4.82 12.33 5.97
C VAL A 109 6.03 13.23 5.68
N GLU A 110 7.12 12.66 5.14
CA GLU A 110 8.38 13.39 4.90
C GLU A 110 8.22 14.50 3.85
N THR A 111 7.33 14.32 2.87
CA THR A 111 7.04 15.31 1.83
C THR A 111 5.86 16.23 2.14
N GLN A 112 5.27 16.11 3.33
CA GLN A 112 4.08 16.86 3.74
C GLN A 112 2.94 16.80 2.72
N TYR A 113 2.70 15.61 2.18
CA TYR A 113 1.69 15.40 1.14
C TYR A 113 0.31 15.84 1.63
N ARG A 114 -0.34 16.73 0.86
CA ARG A 114 -1.62 17.39 1.21
C ARG A 114 -1.58 18.11 2.57
N ASP A 115 -0.44 18.76 2.87
CA ASP A 115 -0.19 19.51 4.10
C ASP A 115 -0.15 18.65 5.38
N GLN A 116 -0.07 17.32 5.25
CA GLN A 116 -0.03 16.39 6.38
C GLN A 116 1.40 16.03 6.75
N SER A 117 1.81 16.33 7.98
CA SER A 117 3.18 16.11 8.49
C SER A 117 3.28 15.06 9.59
N THR A 118 2.17 14.39 9.92
CA THR A 118 2.14 13.31 10.92
C THR A 118 1.53 12.04 10.33
N TYR A 119 1.96 10.88 10.83
CA TYR A 119 1.39 9.59 10.42
C TYR A 119 -0.12 9.54 10.67
N ARG A 120 -0.57 10.05 11.82
CA ARG A 120 -2.00 10.12 12.15
C ARG A 120 -2.79 10.90 11.10
N ASP A 121 -2.30 12.08 10.72
CA ASP A 121 -3.03 12.95 9.81
C ASP A 121 -2.99 12.41 8.37
N VAL A 122 -1.87 11.84 7.93
CA VAL A 122 -1.78 11.11 6.65
C VAL A 122 -2.76 9.93 6.59
N VAL A 123 -2.92 9.19 7.68
CA VAL A 123 -3.82 8.02 7.75
C VAL A 123 -5.29 8.43 7.77
N LEU A 124 -5.61 9.53 8.46
CA LEU A 124 -6.97 10.04 8.58
C LEU A 124 -7.38 10.97 7.44
N ASP A 125 -6.45 11.36 6.58
CA ASP A 125 -6.72 12.19 5.41
C ASP A 125 -7.75 11.49 4.48
N PRO A 126 -8.82 12.21 4.05
CA PRO A 126 -9.94 11.59 3.36
C PRO A 126 -9.52 10.78 2.13
N SER A 127 -10.06 9.56 2.04
CA SER A 127 -9.87 8.64 0.92
C SER A 127 -8.44 8.13 0.72
N GLN A 128 -7.51 8.38 1.65
CA GLN A 128 -6.17 7.79 1.60
C GLN A 128 -6.19 6.30 1.99
N PHE A 129 -6.99 5.94 2.99
CA PHE A 129 -7.10 4.58 3.51
C PHE A 129 -8.57 4.24 3.80
N SER A 130 -9.16 3.35 3.00
CA SER A 130 -10.60 3.05 3.02
C SER A 130 -11.12 2.55 4.37
N ALA A 131 -10.27 1.84 5.11
CA ALA A 131 -10.54 1.35 6.45
C ALA A 131 -10.86 2.46 7.45
N PHE A 132 -10.29 3.66 7.24
CA PHE A 132 -10.45 4.81 8.12
C PHE A 132 -11.48 5.80 7.60
N ASN A 133 -12.13 5.60 6.45
CA ASN A 133 -13.15 6.54 6.00
C ASN A 133 -14.34 6.62 6.98
N TYR A 134 -14.94 7.81 7.11
CA TYR A 134 -16.18 7.98 7.87
C TYR A 134 -17.27 7.04 7.34
N GLY A 135 -18.00 6.39 8.24
CA GLY A 135 -19.04 5.41 7.88
C GLY A 135 -18.52 4.02 7.51
N SER A 136 -17.20 3.81 7.40
CA SER A 136 -16.63 2.47 7.21
C SER A 136 -16.91 1.59 8.44
N GLY A 137 -17.55 0.44 8.23
CA GLY A 137 -17.82 -0.53 9.30
C GLY A 137 -16.55 -1.09 9.95
N LYS A 138 -15.39 -0.94 9.29
CA LYS A 138 -14.08 -1.39 9.81
C LYS A 138 -13.35 -0.32 10.63
N ARG A 139 -13.79 0.94 10.58
CA ARG A 139 -13.08 2.07 11.19
C ARG A 139 -12.85 1.88 12.68
N SER A 140 -13.88 1.46 13.42
CA SER A 140 -13.77 1.24 14.86
C SER A 140 -12.69 0.20 15.19
N PHE A 141 -12.66 -0.91 14.46
CA PHE A 141 -11.64 -1.96 14.67
C PHE A 141 -10.22 -1.41 14.51
N TYR A 142 -9.91 -0.76 13.38
CA TYR A 142 -8.56 -0.27 13.12
C TYR A 142 -8.14 0.89 14.03
N MET A 143 -9.07 1.77 14.42
CA MET A 143 -8.81 2.88 15.35
C MET A 143 -8.49 2.39 16.77
N ASN A 144 -8.92 1.19 17.14
CA ASN A 144 -8.75 0.63 18.49
C ASN A 144 -7.64 -0.42 18.58
N LEU A 145 -6.92 -0.74 17.50
CA LEU A 145 -5.76 -1.63 17.55
C LEU A 145 -4.70 -1.05 18.49
N GLN A 146 -4.25 -1.86 19.45
CA GLN A 146 -3.23 -1.50 20.43
C GLN A 146 -1.97 -2.35 20.23
N PRO A 147 -0.79 -1.88 20.67
CA PRO A 147 0.46 -2.64 20.54
C PRO A 147 0.38 -4.08 21.04
N ASP A 148 -0.38 -4.35 22.09
CA ASP A 148 -0.55 -5.67 22.73
C ASP A 148 -1.66 -6.54 22.12
N THR A 149 -2.32 -6.09 21.06
CA THR A 149 -3.40 -6.87 20.41
C THR A 149 -2.84 -8.22 19.88
N PRO A 150 -3.39 -9.38 20.29
CA PRO A 150 -2.76 -10.69 20.06
C PRO A 150 -3.10 -11.27 18.69
N LEU A 151 -2.72 -10.56 17.61
CA LEU A 151 -2.88 -11.01 16.24
C LEU A 151 -1.50 -11.06 15.56
N ASP A 152 -1.05 -12.22 15.10
CA ASP A 152 0.28 -12.40 14.48
C ASP A 152 0.56 -11.41 13.36
N SER A 153 -0.40 -11.22 12.45
CA SER A 153 -0.26 -10.30 11.32
C SER A 153 -0.31 -8.82 11.72
N TRP A 154 -0.89 -8.49 12.88
CA TRP A 154 -0.85 -7.14 13.45
C TRP A 154 0.51 -6.87 14.06
N GLN A 155 1.03 -7.84 14.81
CA GLN A 155 2.36 -7.75 15.37
C GLN A 155 3.41 -7.62 14.26
N GLN A 156 3.29 -8.39 13.18
CA GLN A 156 4.12 -8.20 11.98
C GLN A 156 4.05 -6.75 11.46
N ALA A 157 2.85 -6.17 11.37
CA ALA A 157 2.68 -4.78 10.90
C ALA A 157 3.33 -3.76 11.85
N LEU A 158 3.30 -3.99 13.16
CA LEU A 158 4.01 -3.17 14.15
C LEU A 158 5.51 -3.21 13.95
N HIS A 159 6.07 -4.40 13.74
CA HIS A 159 7.50 -4.57 13.47
C HIS A 159 7.93 -3.87 12.19
N VAL A 160 7.19 -4.08 11.10
CA VAL A 160 7.45 -3.42 9.82
C VAL A 160 7.35 -1.90 9.96
N ALA A 161 6.31 -1.39 10.63
CA ALA A 161 6.15 0.04 10.86
C ALA A 161 7.30 0.62 11.69
N TYR A 162 7.70 -0.06 12.77
CA TYR A 162 8.83 0.38 13.59
C TYR A 162 10.11 0.41 12.77
N TYR A 163 10.42 -0.67 12.07
CA TYR A 163 11.60 -0.76 11.20
C TYR A 163 11.62 0.37 10.16
N VAL A 164 10.58 0.49 9.34
CA VAL A 164 10.53 1.49 8.25
C VAL A 164 10.59 2.91 8.78
N ARG A 165 9.99 3.21 9.94
CA ARG A 165 10.05 4.57 10.50
C ARG A 165 11.47 4.97 10.94
N HIS A 166 12.28 4.02 11.37
CA HIS A 166 13.63 4.27 11.90
C HIS A 166 14.75 3.92 10.91
N ALA A 167 14.43 3.24 9.80
CA ALA A 167 15.40 2.86 8.78
C ALA A 167 16.06 4.10 8.13
N ASP A 168 17.29 3.95 7.67
CA ASP A 168 17.93 4.95 6.83
C ASP A 168 17.15 5.10 5.51
N SER A 169 17.03 6.33 5.02
CA SER A 169 16.42 6.65 3.73
C SER A 169 17.07 5.93 2.54
N ALA A 170 18.31 5.45 2.66
CA ALA A 170 19.02 4.66 1.66
C ALA A 170 18.39 3.28 1.42
N TYR A 171 17.64 2.74 2.39
CA TYR A 171 16.92 1.47 2.24
C TYR A 171 15.56 1.63 1.53
N ARG A 172 15.17 2.85 1.18
CA ARG A 172 13.87 3.11 0.56
C ARG A 172 13.78 2.41 -0.80
N PRO A 173 12.75 1.58 -1.06
CA PRO A 173 12.61 0.83 -2.31
C PRO A 173 12.21 1.68 -3.52
N PHE A 174 11.88 2.95 -3.31
CA PHE A 174 11.44 3.86 -4.37
C PHE A 174 11.99 5.26 -4.12
N HIS A 175 11.89 6.14 -5.11
CA HIS A 175 12.12 7.57 -4.90
C HIS A 175 11.13 8.15 -3.86
N ILE A 176 11.55 9.18 -3.11
CA ILE A 176 10.71 9.83 -2.07
C ILE A 176 9.39 10.41 -2.61
N SER A 177 9.32 10.68 -3.92
CA SER A 177 8.09 11.15 -4.58
C SER A 177 7.08 10.04 -4.89
N THR A 178 7.41 8.76 -4.65
CA THR A 178 6.47 7.64 -4.72
C THR A 178 5.55 7.68 -3.51
N ARG A 179 4.34 8.22 -3.72
CA ARG A 179 3.37 8.53 -2.65
C ARG A 179 2.02 7.87 -2.88
N HIS A 180 1.86 7.15 -3.99
CA HIS A 180 0.58 6.59 -4.41
C HIS A 180 0.77 5.10 -4.66
N PHE A 181 -0.22 4.33 -4.22
CA PHE A 181 -0.36 2.94 -4.60
C PHE A 181 -1.84 2.63 -4.75
N PHE A 182 -2.16 1.57 -5.47
CA PHE A 182 -3.47 0.94 -5.39
C PHE A 182 -3.36 -0.55 -5.62
N SER A 183 -4.37 -1.27 -5.13
CA SER A 183 -4.54 -2.70 -5.33
C SER A 183 -5.68 -2.94 -6.32
N GLN A 184 -5.38 -3.46 -7.51
CA GLN A 184 -6.39 -3.66 -8.55
C GLN A 184 -7.42 -4.72 -8.13
N ILE A 185 -7.00 -5.75 -7.38
CA ILE A 185 -7.93 -6.73 -6.80
C ILE A 185 -8.89 -6.11 -5.78
N SER A 186 -8.53 -4.96 -5.20
CA SER A 186 -9.35 -4.24 -4.21
C SER A 186 -10.20 -3.15 -4.84
N MET A 187 -10.07 -2.90 -6.16
CA MET A 187 -10.86 -1.90 -6.87
C MET A 187 -12.20 -2.49 -7.34
N PRO A 188 -13.33 -1.81 -7.08
CA PRO A 188 -14.61 -2.19 -7.67
C PRO A 188 -14.52 -2.28 -9.19
N TYR A 189 -15.03 -3.39 -9.74
CA TYR A 189 -15.04 -3.64 -11.19
C TYR A 189 -13.66 -3.59 -11.87
N HIS A 190 -12.57 -3.79 -11.12
CA HIS A 190 -11.20 -3.74 -11.62
C HIS A 190 -10.83 -2.41 -12.32
N GLN A 191 -11.53 -1.32 -11.99
CA GLN A 191 -11.25 -0.01 -12.56
C GLN A 191 -10.00 0.59 -11.93
N PHE A 192 -9.18 1.20 -12.78
CA PHE A 192 -8.01 1.95 -12.35
C PHE A 192 -8.46 3.31 -11.81
N PRO A 193 -7.84 3.82 -10.73
CA PRO A 193 -8.00 5.22 -10.38
C PRO A 193 -7.67 6.11 -11.57
N HIS A 194 -8.43 7.19 -11.81
CA HIS A 194 -8.23 8.03 -13.01
C HIS A 194 -6.79 8.54 -13.15
N TRP A 195 -6.13 8.80 -12.01
CA TRP A 195 -4.75 9.27 -11.95
C TRP A 195 -3.73 8.20 -12.37
N ALA A 196 -4.04 6.90 -12.26
CA ALA A 196 -3.10 5.83 -12.55
C ALA A 196 -2.72 5.75 -14.04
N ASN A 197 -3.64 6.14 -14.94
CA ASN A 197 -3.39 6.12 -16.39
C ASN A 197 -2.48 7.26 -16.88
N GLN A 198 -2.29 8.30 -16.07
CA GLN A 198 -1.55 9.52 -16.45
C GLN A 198 -0.21 9.63 -15.70
N SER A 199 0.16 8.61 -14.93
CA SER A 199 1.23 8.69 -13.93
C SER A 199 2.40 7.76 -14.23
N HIS A 200 3.56 8.10 -13.68
CA HIS A 200 4.75 7.25 -13.74
C HIS A 200 4.61 6.10 -12.74
N LYS A 201 4.29 4.90 -13.26
CA LYS A 201 4.42 3.65 -12.50
C LYS A 201 5.89 3.51 -12.07
N VAL A 202 6.10 3.16 -10.81
CA VAL A 202 7.43 2.89 -10.25
C VAL A 202 7.43 1.45 -9.77
N ASP A 203 8.43 0.69 -10.20
CA ASP A 203 8.70 -0.62 -9.63
C ASP A 203 9.70 -0.45 -8.48
N PRO A 204 9.57 -1.22 -7.38
CA PRO A 204 10.57 -1.21 -6.31
C PRO A 204 11.96 -1.53 -6.85
N GLN A 205 12.98 -0.90 -6.28
CA GLN A 205 14.39 -1.18 -6.58
C GLN A 205 14.89 -2.49 -5.97
N TRP A 206 14.06 -3.17 -5.18
CA TRP A 206 14.36 -4.49 -4.65
C TRP A 206 14.05 -5.56 -5.68
N GLU A 207 14.81 -6.65 -5.66
CA GLU A 207 14.56 -7.86 -6.45
C GLU A 207 13.40 -8.68 -5.88
N ILE A 208 12.20 -8.08 -5.86
CA ILE A 208 10.98 -8.75 -5.42
C ILE A 208 9.99 -8.86 -6.57
N SER A 209 9.48 -10.06 -6.79
CA SER A 209 8.38 -10.28 -7.73
C SER A 209 7.07 -9.80 -7.10
N LEU A 210 6.66 -8.59 -7.44
CA LEU A 210 5.33 -8.10 -7.08
C LEU A 210 4.25 -8.67 -7.98
N ASP A 211 3.19 -9.16 -7.35
CA ASP A 211 1.95 -9.46 -8.06
C ASP A 211 1.34 -8.14 -8.55
N GLU A 212 1.44 -7.90 -9.86
CA GLU A 212 0.99 -6.66 -10.49
C GLU A 212 -0.52 -6.40 -10.32
N TRP A 213 -1.31 -7.41 -9.98
CA TRP A 213 -2.73 -7.25 -9.69
C TRP A 213 -2.98 -6.75 -8.26
N ARG A 214 -1.99 -6.93 -7.37
CA ARG A 214 -2.10 -6.61 -5.94
C ARG A 214 -1.57 -5.24 -5.58
N PHE A 215 -0.40 -4.83 -6.06
CA PHE A 215 0.09 -3.49 -5.76
C PHE A 215 0.83 -2.89 -6.95
N ARG A 216 0.46 -1.65 -7.27
CA ARG A 216 1.16 -0.79 -8.22
C ARG A 216 1.49 0.52 -7.52
N PHE A 217 2.71 1.01 -7.70
CA PHE A 217 3.21 2.22 -7.05
C PHE A 217 3.43 3.32 -8.09
N TYR A 218 3.23 4.58 -7.69
CA TYR A 218 3.29 5.73 -8.60
C TYR A 218 3.96 6.93 -7.93
N ALA A 219 4.73 7.66 -8.73
CA ALA A 219 5.45 8.86 -8.31
C ALA A 219 4.95 10.13 -9.01
N ASN A 220 5.29 11.27 -8.41
CA ASN A 220 5.08 12.62 -8.94
C ASN A 220 3.61 13.03 -9.14
N LEU A 221 2.73 12.43 -8.34
CA LEU A 221 1.32 12.81 -8.24
C LEU A 221 1.12 13.85 -7.13
N SER A 222 0.30 14.86 -7.41
CA SER A 222 -0.08 15.97 -6.51
C SER A 222 -1.33 15.68 -5.71
#